data_AF-A0A5N1J4W3-F1
#
_entry.id   AF-A0A5N1J4W3-F1
#
_cell.length_a   1.000
_cell.length_b   1.000
_cell.length_c   1.000
_cell.angle_alpha   90.00
_cell.angle_beta   90.00
_cell.angle_gamma   90.00
#
_symmetry.space_group_name_H-M   'P 1'
#
loop_
_entity.id
_entity.type
_entity.pdbx_description
1 polymer ?
#
loop_
_entity_poly.entity_id
_entity_poly.type
_entity_poly.pdbx_seq_one_letter_code
_entity_poly.pdbx_strand_id
1 'polypeptide(L)'
;MPLFSWLSRLLLLACFLSWPVAAYAQAPYKPKPENVVPDTIKKKEPDRLLKGLQEYSKRRSLPAKAVKALFSFNRKQQQDTGLDPELINYTFAEHDYKIVRNIEIKTLDPFGYSLDDSTRGPKNIFAKAGNHIHIKTHRGRVRNKLLFRQGEQLEPQAIVESERLLRQTPHIQDARIRVNELTSTADSVDIIVSTKDIFSISGSGAYNAPKTMGVIALNDLNFLGLGHQIRNRVWLGIDDLPQSWQYRGGYTVENIYRTYITADANYFNDYINEILGFSLNRQFYATTTKYAGGTAVNWFRVRSFLTDSTQDLQFNTKDFWLARSYKLKSYNLGFENPGRLIVGARILNINYTALPAETKYLNTTLYLGSVGYSYRKYYKDRYLFGFGRTEDVPAGNLMTLTLGYEYATTRIRQYLGVRSSFGKYRQRFGYLYGSAEFGSFINQGNWEQGVVNTEVLYFTRLYNLNGWLIRNFFWNRMTYGLRRDPGEFVQINNYEGIRGFRPGSLRGQSKFTINLESNLFTPISFIGFKLAGILFTDIGWIAPPGKESPFSQKPYYGIGAGIRFRNEYIGLGNIQLLIAYYPRIPAEESFNNLRLYESSRRYYEFQDFYYSQPTVAPFR
;
A
#
# COMPACT_ATOMS: atom_id res chain seq x y z
N MET A 1 36.30 -16.18 -20.39
CA MET A 1 36.64 -15.21 -19.32
C MET A 1 36.25 -13.74 -19.67
N PRO A 2 34.96 -13.41 -19.94
CA PRO A 2 34.47 -12.02 -19.81
C PRO A 2 33.42 -11.83 -18.70
N LEU A 3 32.80 -12.92 -18.21
CA LEU A 3 31.77 -12.94 -17.16
C LEU A 3 32.26 -12.37 -15.81
N PHE A 4 33.54 -12.51 -15.50
CA PHE A 4 34.11 -12.04 -14.23
C PHE A 4 34.22 -10.49 -14.16
N SER A 5 34.35 -9.81 -15.30
CA SER A 5 34.52 -8.35 -15.33
C SER A 5 33.20 -7.58 -15.16
N TRP A 6 32.07 -8.23 -15.47
CA TRP A 6 30.74 -7.63 -15.31
C TRP A 6 30.20 -7.85 -13.90
N LEU A 7 30.41 -9.05 -13.33
CA LEU A 7 30.14 -9.35 -11.92
C LEU A 7 30.95 -8.47 -10.97
N SER A 8 32.23 -8.19 -11.27
CA SER A 8 33.05 -7.29 -10.45
C SER A 8 32.56 -5.83 -10.51
N ARG A 9 32.05 -5.37 -11.66
CA ARG A 9 31.46 -4.01 -11.80
C ARG A 9 30.10 -3.87 -11.11
N LEU A 10 29.28 -4.92 -11.12
CA LEU A 10 28.02 -4.98 -10.35
C LEU A 10 28.26 -5.09 -8.84
N LEU A 11 29.26 -5.87 -8.41
CA LEU A 11 29.70 -5.94 -7.02
C LEU A 11 30.28 -4.60 -6.56
N LEU A 12 31.04 -3.88 -7.39
CA LEU A 12 31.51 -2.53 -7.09
C LEU A 12 30.34 -1.53 -6.94
N LEU A 13 29.29 -1.64 -7.76
CA LEU A 13 28.09 -0.81 -7.63
C LEU A 13 27.27 -1.16 -6.36
N ALA A 14 27.21 -2.44 -5.99
CA ALA A 14 26.63 -2.90 -4.73
C ALA A 14 27.47 -2.52 -3.50
N CYS A 15 28.80 -2.44 -3.64
CA CYS A 15 29.72 -1.92 -2.62
C CYS A 15 29.58 -0.40 -2.44
N PHE A 16 29.34 0.37 -3.51
CA PHE A 16 29.05 1.80 -3.39
C PHE A 16 27.68 2.10 -2.75
N LEU A 17 26.70 1.19 -2.89
CA LEU A 17 25.41 1.26 -2.21
C LEU A 17 25.42 0.75 -0.77
N SER A 18 26.51 0.09 -0.34
CA SER A 18 26.68 -0.44 1.02
C SER A 18 27.74 0.32 1.83
N TRP A 19 28.16 1.50 1.38
CA TRP A 19 29.00 2.37 2.21
C TRP A 19 28.22 2.72 3.48
N PRO A 20 28.76 2.45 4.69
CA PRO A 20 28.11 2.90 5.90
C PRO A 20 28.20 4.42 5.84
N VAL A 21 27.05 5.08 5.79
CA VAL A 21 26.99 6.50 6.15
C VAL A 21 27.51 6.55 7.58
N ALA A 22 28.76 7.02 7.72
CA ALA A 22 29.39 7.22 9.01
C ALA A 22 28.39 7.94 9.91
N ALA A 23 28.13 7.34 11.08
CA ALA A 23 27.29 7.92 12.10
C ALA A 23 27.97 9.22 12.59
N TYR A 24 27.68 10.34 11.92
CA TYR A 24 27.92 11.64 12.51
C TYR A 24 26.95 11.75 13.70
N ALA A 25 27.52 11.72 14.89
CA ALA A 25 26.85 12.16 16.09
C ALA A 25 26.25 13.55 15.82
N GLN A 26 24.92 13.64 15.83
CA GLN A 26 24.23 14.92 15.72
C GLN A 26 24.55 15.71 16.99
N ALA A 27 25.37 16.75 16.86
CA ALA A 27 25.42 17.80 17.86
C ALA A 27 24.00 18.39 18.04
N PRO A 28 23.57 18.71 19.27
CA PRO A 28 22.24 19.25 19.51
C PRO A 28 22.04 20.54 18.71
N TYR A 29 21.08 20.50 17.79
CA TYR A 29 20.67 21.65 16.99
C TYR A 29 20.00 22.68 17.92
N LYS A 30 20.65 23.82 18.13
CA LYS A 30 20.00 25.01 18.70
C LYS A 30 19.25 25.73 17.56
N PRO A 31 17.94 25.98 17.69
CA PRO A 31 17.20 26.72 16.68
C PRO A 31 17.74 28.15 16.61
N LYS A 32 18.22 28.56 15.43
CA LYS A 32 18.40 29.99 15.12
C LYS A 32 17.01 30.60 14.86
N PRO A 33 16.71 31.80 15.36
CA PRO A 33 15.49 32.51 15.00
C PRO A 33 15.46 32.73 13.48
N GLU A 34 14.39 32.24 12.84
CA GLU A 34 14.19 32.35 11.40
C GLU A 34 13.75 33.80 11.09
N ASN A 35 14.65 34.59 10.48
CA ASN A 35 14.28 35.89 9.92
C ASN A 35 13.31 35.65 8.78
N VAL A 36 12.05 36.02 8.99
CA VAL A 36 11.00 36.02 7.99
C VAL A 36 11.36 37.05 6.93
N VAL A 37 11.94 36.59 5.80
CA VAL A 37 12.04 37.41 4.59
C VAL A 37 10.61 37.55 4.06
N PRO A 38 10.05 38.77 3.94
CA PRO A 38 8.73 38.95 3.38
C PRO A 38 8.75 38.53 1.90
N ASP A 39 7.94 37.53 1.57
CA ASP A 39 7.73 37.04 0.21
C ASP A 39 7.18 38.18 -0.67
N THR A 40 7.98 38.65 -1.62
CA THR A 40 7.66 39.76 -2.54
C THR A 40 6.73 39.35 -3.70
N ILE A 41 6.19 38.13 -3.71
CA ILE A 41 5.17 37.76 -4.69
C ILE A 41 3.82 38.32 -4.24
N LYS A 42 3.41 39.45 -4.85
CA LYS A 42 2.05 40.01 -4.76
C LYS A 42 1.01 38.88 -4.86
N LYS A 43 0.16 38.75 -3.83
CA LYS A 43 -1.08 37.94 -3.83
C LYS A 43 -1.93 38.30 -5.05
N LYS A 44 -1.72 37.62 -6.17
CA LYS A 44 -2.65 37.66 -7.31
C LYS A 44 -3.88 36.86 -6.87
N GLU A 45 -5.03 37.52 -6.85
CA GLU A 45 -6.31 36.95 -6.43
C GLU A 45 -6.58 35.58 -7.08
N PRO A 46 -7.03 34.55 -6.33
CA PRO A 46 -7.37 33.28 -6.95
C PRO A 46 -8.75 33.34 -7.64
N ASP A 47 -8.74 32.84 -8.88
CA ASP A 47 -9.79 32.22 -9.67
C ASP A 47 -11.20 32.86 -9.70
N ARG A 48 -11.46 33.63 -10.78
CA ARG A 48 -12.81 34.06 -11.19
C ARG A 48 -13.84 32.92 -11.22
N LEU A 49 -13.41 31.69 -11.54
CA LEU A 49 -14.25 30.48 -11.54
C LEU A 49 -14.77 30.10 -10.16
N LEU A 50 -13.90 30.12 -9.13
CA LEU A 50 -14.27 29.81 -7.75
C LEU A 50 -15.24 30.86 -7.20
N LYS A 51 -14.91 32.15 -7.41
CA LYS A 51 -15.80 33.28 -7.03
C LYS A 51 -17.15 33.17 -7.76
N GLY A 52 -17.16 32.88 -9.07
CA GLY A 52 -18.37 32.74 -9.87
C GLY A 52 -19.29 31.58 -9.43
N LEU A 53 -18.72 30.40 -9.15
CA LEU A 53 -19.50 29.27 -8.60
C LEU A 53 -20.02 29.56 -7.18
N GLN A 54 -19.21 30.22 -6.36
CA GLN A 54 -19.60 30.63 -5.02
C GLN A 54 -20.75 31.66 -5.07
N GLU A 55 -20.68 32.66 -5.95
CA GLU A 55 -21.73 33.64 -6.18
C GLU A 55 -23.01 33.02 -6.75
N TYR A 56 -22.88 32.09 -7.71
CA TYR A 56 -24.03 31.35 -8.25
C TYR A 56 -24.75 30.55 -7.15
N SER A 57 -24.00 29.89 -6.27
CA SER A 57 -24.56 29.12 -5.13
C SER A 57 -25.38 29.96 -4.14
N LYS A 58 -25.21 31.29 -4.14
CA LYS A 58 -25.95 32.23 -3.26
C LYS A 58 -27.30 32.65 -3.85
N ARG A 59 -27.59 32.34 -5.13
CA ARG A 59 -28.86 32.69 -5.78
C ARG A 59 -30.01 31.84 -5.22
N ARG A 60 -31.25 32.35 -5.32
CA ARG A 60 -32.47 31.66 -4.80
C ARG A 60 -33.01 30.56 -5.72
N SER A 61 -32.47 30.40 -6.94
CA SER A 61 -32.96 29.41 -7.92
C SER A 61 -32.73 27.96 -7.47
N LEU A 62 -33.58 27.05 -7.93
CA LEU A 62 -33.44 25.61 -7.70
C LEU A 62 -32.04 25.06 -8.07
N PRO A 63 -31.45 25.36 -9.25
CA PRO A 63 -30.09 24.92 -9.57
C PRO A 63 -29.02 25.56 -8.67
N ALA A 64 -29.20 26.79 -8.18
CA ALA A 64 -28.28 27.39 -7.21
C ALA A 64 -28.33 26.69 -5.84
N LYS A 65 -29.53 26.29 -5.39
CA LYS A 65 -29.71 25.45 -4.19
C LYS A 65 -29.05 24.08 -4.37
N ALA A 66 -29.14 23.47 -5.57
CA ALA A 66 -28.44 22.24 -5.89
C ALA A 66 -26.92 22.43 -5.84
N VAL A 67 -26.37 23.48 -6.46
CA VAL A 67 -24.94 23.80 -6.39
C VAL A 67 -24.48 24.01 -4.94
N LYS A 68 -25.25 24.73 -4.12
CA LYS A 68 -24.96 24.92 -2.69
C LYS A 68 -25.01 23.62 -1.87
N ALA A 69 -25.89 22.70 -2.22
CA ALA A 69 -26.01 21.40 -1.54
C ALA A 69 -24.91 20.41 -1.97
N LEU A 70 -24.48 20.49 -3.23
CA LEU A 70 -23.55 19.56 -3.86
C LEU A 70 -22.09 19.99 -3.67
N PHE A 71 -21.79 21.28 -3.69
CA PHE A 71 -20.42 21.81 -3.59
C PHE A 71 -20.20 22.53 -2.27
N SER A 72 -19.06 22.24 -1.63
CA SER A 72 -18.59 23.00 -0.48
C SER A 72 -17.34 23.79 -0.87
N PHE A 73 -17.46 25.12 -0.87
CA PHE A 73 -16.38 26.06 -1.21
C PHE A 73 -15.54 26.50 0.00
N ASN A 74 -15.94 26.10 1.21
CA ASN A 74 -15.24 26.47 2.44
C ASN A 74 -14.15 25.45 2.78
N ARG A 75 -12.94 25.66 2.25
CA ARG A 75 -11.72 25.20 2.91
C ARG A 75 -11.28 26.29 3.89
N LYS A 76 -11.89 26.35 5.09
CA LYS A 76 -11.17 26.97 6.21
C LYS A 76 -9.87 26.17 6.32
N GLN A 77 -8.72 26.85 6.29
CA GLN A 77 -7.39 26.27 6.52
C GLN A 77 -7.49 25.30 7.70
N GLN A 78 -7.66 24.00 7.41
CA GLN A 78 -7.15 22.99 8.32
C GLN A 78 -5.67 23.29 8.31
N GLN A 79 -5.18 23.84 9.43
CA GLN A 79 -3.83 24.39 9.55
C GLN A 79 -2.87 23.58 8.69
N ASP A 80 -2.29 24.25 7.69
CA ASP A 80 -1.09 23.82 6.96
C ASP A 80 0.13 23.88 7.92
N THR A 81 -0.06 23.78 9.23
CA THR A 81 1.02 23.34 10.11
C THR A 81 1.27 21.90 9.69
N GLY A 82 2.31 21.70 8.89
CA GLY A 82 2.87 20.39 8.68
C GLY A 82 2.92 19.73 10.05
N LEU A 83 2.21 18.62 10.22
CA LEU A 83 2.28 17.82 11.43
C LEU A 83 3.77 17.65 11.68
N ASP A 84 4.30 18.31 12.70
CA ASP A 84 5.74 18.37 12.86
C ASP A 84 6.18 16.92 13.13
N PRO A 85 6.89 16.27 12.18
CA PRO A 85 7.10 14.84 12.20
C PRO A 85 7.95 14.41 13.41
N GLU A 86 8.61 15.38 14.05
CA GLU A 86 9.54 15.18 15.17
C GLU A 86 8.93 15.49 16.56
N LEU A 87 7.78 16.18 16.67
CA LEU A 87 7.30 16.69 17.97
C LEU A 87 6.41 15.75 18.79
N ILE A 88 6.10 14.54 18.30
CA ILE A 88 5.24 13.60 19.04
C ILE A 88 6.00 12.92 20.19
N ASN A 89 7.33 12.78 20.09
CA ASN A 89 8.10 12.07 21.11
C ASN A 89 8.18 12.79 22.46
N TYR A 90 8.09 14.12 22.51
CA TYR A 90 8.38 14.84 23.75
C TYR A 90 7.18 14.95 24.69
N THR A 91 5.95 15.11 24.18
CA THR A 91 4.77 15.27 25.05
C THR A 91 4.38 13.97 25.75
N PHE A 92 4.65 12.80 25.14
CA PHE A 92 4.30 11.52 25.76
C PHE A 92 5.37 11.02 26.74
N ALA A 93 6.62 11.46 26.61
CA ALA A 93 7.72 11.05 27.50
C ALA A 93 7.45 11.40 28.98
N GLU A 94 6.70 12.46 29.25
CA GLU A 94 6.32 12.90 30.62
C GLU A 94 5.34 11.94 31.32
N HIS A 95 4.76 11.01 30.57
CA HIS A 95 3.77 10.04 31.05
C HIS A 95 4.25 8.59 30.92
N ASP A 96 5.50 8.40 30.51
CA ASP A 96 6.11 7.09 30.41
C ASP A 96 6.08 6.40 31.77
N TYR A 97 5.83 5.09 31.76
CA TYR A 97 5.89 4.23 32.93
C TYR A 97 4.86 4.52 34.04
N LYS A 98 3.90 5.42 33.83
CA LYS A 98 2.73 5.62 34.71
C LYS A 98 1.68 4.52 34.50
N ILE A 99 0.83 4.28 35.50
CA ILE A 99 -0.24 3.27 35.43
C ILE A 99 -1.43 3.83 34.64
N VAL A 100 -1.90 3.11 33.64
CA VAL A 100 -3.11 3.50 32.90
C VAL A 100 -4.35 3.25 33.76
N ARG A 101 -4.95 4.29 34.31
CA ARG A 101 -6.09 4.17 35.23
C ARG A 101 -7.43 4.05 34.53
N ASN A 102 -7.66 4.84 33.48
CA ASN A 102 -8.91 4.80 32.71
C ASN A 102 -8.66 5.01 31.21
N ILE A 103 -9.47 4.37 30.37
CA ILE A 103 -9.45 4.53 28.92
C ILE A 103 -10.86 4.86 28.42
N GLU A 104 -11.07 6.14 28.11
CA GLU A 104 -12.32 6.63 27.52
C GLU A 104 -12.26 6.51 25.99
N ILE A 105 -13.26 5.88 25.37
CA ILE A 105 -13.31 5.67 23.91
C ILE A 105 -14.50 6.43 23.32
N LYS A 106 -14.21 7.37 22.41
CA LYS A 106 -15.19 8.18 21.67
C LYS A 106 -15.13 7.83 20.17
N THR A 107 -16.20 7.20 19.68
CA THR A 107 -16.35 6.85 18.25
C THR A 107 -17.27 7.87 17.58
N LEU A 108 -16.75 8.59 16.59
CA LEU A 108 -17.48 9.59 15.80
C LEU A 108 -17.99 8.99 14.48
N ASP A 109 -19.15 9.48 14.04
CA ASP A 109 -19.73 9.13 12.74
C ASP A 109 -18.90 9.66 11.55
N PRO A 110 -19.01 9.02 10.36
CA PRO A 110 -18.21 9.37 9.19
C PRO A 110 -18.46 10.78 8.66
N PHE A 111 -19.72 11.18 8.49
CA PHE A 111 -20.04 12.41 7.76
C PHE A 111 -20.14 13.63 8.69
N GLY A 112 -19.37 14.68 8.38
CA GLY A 112 -19.49 16.01 8.99
C GLY A 112 -18.73 16.25 10.29
N TYR A 113 -18.34 15.20 11.02
CA TYR A 113 -17.57 15.31 12.26
C TYR A 113 -16.06 15.46 12.02
N SER A 114 -15.34 16.00 13.00
CA SER A 114 -13.88 16.21 12.98
C SER A 114 -13.27 15.86 14.34
N LEU A 115 -12.07 15.26 14.33
CA LEU A 115 -11.30 15.01 15.57
C LEU A 115 -10.59 16.27 16.08
N ASP A 116 -10.35 17.23 15.19
CA ASP A 116 -9.63 18.48 15.51
C ASP A 116 -10.58 19.62 15.92
N ASP A 117 -11.89 19.49 15.65
CA ASP A 117 -12.89 20.54 15.90
C ASP A 117 -14.21 19.90 16.32
N SER A 118 -14.53 19.97 17.61
CA SER A 118 -15.72 19.39 18.22
C SER A 118 -17.01 20.13 17.86
N THR A 119 -16.92 21.35 17.31
CA THR A 119 -18.10 22.13 16.89
C THR A 119 -18.64 21.71 15.52
N ARG A 120 -17.88 20.86 14.80
CA ARG A 120 -18.27 20.37 13.48
C ARG A 120 -19.27 19.22 13.57
N GLY A 121 -20.40 19.40 12.88
CA GLY A 121 -21.42 18.38 12.69
C GLY A 121 -21.97 18.34 11.26
N PRO A 122 -22.77 17.32 10.93
CA PRO A 122 -23.34 17.13 9.59
C PRO A 122 -24.33 18.25 9.24
N LYS A 123 -24.01 19.00 8.17
CA LYS A 123 -24.85 20.11 7.69
C LYS A 123 -25.91 19.66 6.68
N ASN A 124 -25.59 18.68 5.84
CA ASN A 124 -26.43 18.28 4.70
C ASN A 124 -27.33 17.09 5.07
N ILE A 125 -28.51 17.01 4.44
CA ILE A 125 -29.50 15.94 4.69
C ILE A 125 -28.91 14.56 4.41
N PHE A 126 -28.18 14.41 3.30
CA PHE A 126 -27.50 13.15 2.95
C PHE A 126 -26.47 12.71 4.00
N ALA A 127 -25.73 13.65 4.59
CA ALA A 127 -24.77 13.35 5.65
C ALA A 127 -25.48 12.88 6.93
N LYS A 128 -26.62 13.48 7.27
CA LYS A 128 -27.45 13.06 8.42
C LYS A 128 -28.06 11.68 8.20
N ALA A 129 -28.64 11.44 7.02
CA ALA A 129 -29.21 10.14 6.65
C ALA A 129 -28.13 9.05 6.65
N GLY A 130 -26.96 9.32 6.06
CA GLY A 130 -25.82 8.40 6.06
C GLY A 130 -25.33 8.05 7.46
N ASN A 131 -25.26 9.03 8.38
CA ASN A 131 -24.91 8.76 9.77
C ASN A 131 -26.00 7.97 10.52
N HIS A 132 -27.27 8.09 10.15
CA HIS A 132 -28.37 7.35 10.79
C HIS A 132 -28.34 5.86 10.44
N ILE A 133 -28.00 5.51 9.20
CA ILE A 133 -27.89 4.12 8.74
C ILE A 133 -26.54 3.49 9.07
N HIS A 134 -25.55 4.28 9.47
CA HIS A 134 -24.21 3.80 9.78
C HIS A 134 -24.17 3.10 11.15
N ILE A 135 -23.67 1.87 11.17
CA ILE A 135 -23.38 1.15 12.41
C ILE A 135 -21.96 1.49 12.85
N LYS A 136 -21.85 2.13 14.01
CA LYS A 136 -20.56 2.52 14.61
C LYS A 136 -19.74 1.30 15.02
N THR A 137 -18.42 1.45 14.95
CA THR A 137 -17.48 0.47 15.48
C THR A 137 -17.66 0.30 16.99
N HIS A 138 -17.81 -0.94 17.43
CA HIS A 138 -17.97 -1.26 18.83
C HIS A 138 -16.72 -0.86 19.63
N ARG A 139 -16.91 -0.21 20.80
CA ARG A 139 -15.79 0.31 21.63
C ARG A 139 -14.78 -0.78 22.02
N GLY A 140 -15.26 -2.02 22.23
CA GLY A 140 -14.40 -3.17 22.50
C GLY A 140 -13.43 -3.48 21.36
N ARG A 141 -13.79 -3.21 20.10
CA ARG A 141 -12.93 -3.43 18.93
C ARG A 141 -11.82 -2.38 18.86
N VAL A 142 -12.14 -1.12 19.15
CA VAL A 142 -11.15 -0.04 19.31
C VAL A 142 -10.19 -0.37 20.44
N ARG A 143 -10.71 -0.78 21.61
CA ARG A 143 -9.90 -1.20 22.77
C ARG A 143 -8.96 -2.36 22.43
N ASN A 144 -9.41 -3.34 21.65
CA ASN A 144 -8.60 -4.50 21.27
C ASN A 144 -7.43 -4.16 20.32
N LYS A 145 -7.44 -2.99 19.67
CA LYS A 145 -6.32 -2.50 18.84
C LYS A 145 -5.31 -1.66 19.62
N LEU A 146 -5.54 -1.40 20.92
CA LEU A 146 -4.58 -0.69 21.77
C LEU A 146 -3.49 -1.64 22.28
N LEU A 147 -2.27 -1.12 22.39
CA LEU A 147 -1.10 -1.85 22.90
C LEU A 147 -0.96 -1.82 24.42
N PHE A 148 -1.76 -1.00 25.11
CA PHE A 148 -1.78 -0.88 26.57
C PHE A 148 -3.15 -1.27 27.14
N ARG A 149 -3.22 -1.50 28.46
CA ARG A 149 -4.46 -1.87 29.17
C ARG A 149 -4.66 -1.00 30.38
N GLN A 150 -5.91 -0.90 30.81
CA GLN A 150 -6.24 -0.39 32.13
C GLN A 150 -5.57 -1.28 33.20
N GLY A 151 -4.91 -0.65 34.17
CA GLY A 151 -4.16 -1.30 35.24
C GLY A 151 -2.72 -1.70 34.88
N GLU A 152 -2.30 -1.53 33.61
CA GLU A 152 -0.93 -1.82 33.19
C GLU A 152 -0.10 -0.53 33.07
N GLN A 153 1.22 -0.71 33.15
CA GLN A 153 2.18 0.35 32.94
C GLN A 153 2.18 0.82 31.48
N LEU A 154 2.20 2.14 31.27
CA LEU A 154 2.24 2.73 29.94
C LEU A 154 3.66 2.69 29.36
N GLU A 155 3.87 1.86 28.34
CA GLU A 155 5.12 1.80 27.59
C GLU A 155 5.28 3.05 26.70
N PRO A 156 6.49 3.63 26.57
CA PRO A 156 6.72 4.91 25.89
C PRO A 156 6.17 5.02 24.46
N GLN A 157 6.29 3.94 23.69
CA GLN A 157 5.85 3.92 22.29
C GLN A 157 4.40 3.46 22.11
N ALA A 158 3.74 3.00 23.17
CA ALA A 158 2.44 2.33 23.05
C ALA A 158 1.33 3.26 22.58
N ILE A 159 1.34 4.55 22.97
CA ILE A 159 0.35 5.53 22.51
C ILE A 159 0.48 5.77 21.01
N VAL A 160 1.68 6.13 20.56
CA VAL A 160 1.95 6.49 19.16
C VAL A 160 1.68 5.30 18.23
N GLU A 161 2.14 4.11 18.62
CA GLU A 161 1.91 2.89 17.86
C GLU A 161 0.43 2.47 17.86
N SER A 162 -0.29 2.63 18.98
CA SER A 162 -1.74 2.36 19.02
C SER A 162 -2.52 3.32 18.11
N GLU A 163 -2.17 4.61 18.10
CA GLU A 163 -2.78 5.61 17.22
C GLU A 163 -2.57 5.26 15.74
N ARG A 164 -1.35 4.83 15.38
CA ARG A 164 -1.00 4.34 14.03
C ARG A 164 -1.79 3.08 13.68
N LEU A 165 -1.87 2.09 14.57
CA LEU A 165 -2.60 0.84 14.33
C LEU A 165 -4.10 1.07 14.14
N LEU A 166 -4.70 2.00 14.90
CA LEU A 166 -6.08 2.43 14.68
C LEU A 166 -6.23 3.10 13.31
N ARG A 167 -5.32 3.99 12.91
CA ARG A 167 -5.33 4.61 11.57
C ARG A 167 -5.09 3.62 10.43
N GLN A 168 -4.37 2.52 10.65
CA GLN A 168 -4.19 1.48 9.63
C GLN A 168 -5.40 0.57 9.48
N THR A 169 -6.36 0.64 10.41
CA THR A 169 -7.57 -0.20 10.37
C THR A 169 -8.52 0.29 9.26
N PRO A 170 -8.97 -0.58 8.34
CA PRO A 170 -9.69 -0.15 7.13
C PRO A 170 -11.00 0.62 7.36
N HIS A 171 -11.71 0.35 8.46
CA HIS A 171 -12.97 1.02 8.80
C HIS A 171 -12.80 2.28 9.66
N ILE A 172 -11.57 2.65 10.02
CA ILE A 172 -11.28 3.87 10.78
C ILE A 172 -10.63 4.88 9.81
N GLN A 173 -11.23 6.08 9.74
CA GLN A 173 -10.74 7.19 8.91
C GLN A 173 -9.53 7.86 9.56
N ASP A 174 -9.65 8.21 10.84
CA ASP A 174 -8.59 8.84 11.62
C ASP A 174 -8.75 8.48 13.10
N ALA A 175 -7.65 8.55 13.84
CA ALA A 175 -7.60 8.26 15.27
C ALA A 175 -6.64 9.24 15.96
N ARG A 176 -7.01 9.66 17.17
CA ARG A 176 -6.18 10.48 18.06
C ARG A 176 -6.25 9.88 19.46
N ILE A 177 -5.10 9.75 20.09
CA ILE A 177 -4.98 9.34 21.49
C ILE A 177 -4.34 10.52 22.23
N ARG A 178 -4.97 10.94 23.32
CA ARG A 178 -4.50 12.05 24.16
C ARG A 178 -4.52 11.60 25.61
N VAL A 179 -3.54 12.06 26.39
CA VAL A 179 -3.58 11.97 27.85
C VAL A 179 -4.50 13.09 28.34
N ASN A 180 -5.35 12.77 29.31
CA ASN A 180 -6.20 13.76 29.96
C ASN A 180 -5.45 14.31 31.17
N GLU A 181 -4.75 15.43 30.98
CA GLU A 181 -3.98 16.08 32.06
C GLU A 181 -4.85 16.51 33.24
N LEU A 182 -6.13 16.82 33.01
CA LEU A 182 -7.03 17.29 34.06
C LEU A 182 -7.39 16.21 35.08
N THR A 183 -7.37 14.94 34.66
CA THR A 183 -7.72 13.81 35.53
C THR A 183 -6.53 12.92 35.87
N SER A 184 -5.42 13.07 35.15
CA SER A 184 -4.17 12.35 35.43
C SER A 184 -3.54 12.81 36.75
N THR A 185 -2.77 11.92 37.36
CA THR A 185 -2.11 12.12 38.65
C THR A 185 -0.61 11.88 38.49
N ALA A 186 0.16 12.01 39.58
CA ALA A 186 1.61 11.81 39.54
C ALA A 186 2.01 10.39 39.10
N ASP A 187 1.26 9.37 39.52
CA ASP A 187 1.54 7.95 39.32
C ASP A 187 0.63 7.28 38.28
N SER A 188 -0.52 7.88 37.96
CA SER A 188 -1.49 7.30 37.03
C SER A 188 -2.00 8.26 35.96
N VAL A 189 -2.33 7.72 34.79
CA VAL A 189 -2.76 8.46 33.60
C VAL A 189 -4.13 8.01 33.11
N ASP A 190 -4.95 8.99 32.71
CA ASP A 190 -6.21 8.74 32.03
C ASP A 190 -6.05 9.05 30.54
N ILE A 191 -6.54 8.15 29.68
CA ILE A 191 -6.35 8.23 28.24
C ILE A 191 -7.69 8.38 27.54
N ILE A 192 -7.77 9.36 26.64
CA ILE A 192 -8.92 9.58 25.75
C ILE A 192 -8.52 9.11 24.34
N VAL A 193 -9.25 8.12 23.84
CA VAL A 193 -9.13 7.59 22.48
C VAL A 193 -10.31 8.07 21.66
N SER A 194 -10.05 8.91 20.67
CA SER A 194 -11.07 9.41 19.76
C SER A 194 -10.83 8.84 18.36
N THR A 195 -11.81 8.09 17.85
CA THR A 195 -11.79 7.53 16.50
C THR A 195 -12.89 8.13 15.65
N LYS A 196 -12.64 8.22 14.35
CA LYS A 196 -13.64 8.59 13.37
C LYS A 196 -13.80 7.46 12.37
N ASP A 197 -15.02 6.98 12.20
CA ASP A 197 -15.31 5.83 11.34
C ASP A 197 -15.44 6.23 9.87
N ILE A 198 -15.31 5.24 9.00
CA ILE A 198 -15.68 5.32 7.58
C ILE A 198 -17.05 4.70 7.42
N PHE A 199 -17.86 5.22 6.50
CA PHE A 199 -19.07 4.58 6.04
C PHE A 199 -18.73 3.24 5.37
N SER A 200 -18.98 2.15 6.10
CA SER A 200 -18.38 0.84 5.82
C SER A 200 -19.02 0.12 4.63
N ILE A 201 -20.31 0.34 4.38
CA ILE A 201 -21.05 -0.25 3.28
C ILE A 201 -20.72 0.50 1.99
N SER A 202 -20.31 -0.22 0.96
CA SER A 202 -19.99 0.33 -0.35
C SER A 202 -20.52 -0.56 -1.47
N GLY A 203 -21.14 0.08 -2.47
CA GLY A 203 -21.58 -0.56 -3.70
C GLY A 203 -20.91 0.10 -4.90
N SER A 204 -20.53 -0.69 -5.91
CA SER A 204 -20.06 -0.17 -7.19
C SER A 204 -20.59 -1.00 -8.34
N GLY A 205 -21.02 -0.33 -9.41
CA GLY A 205 -21.43 -0.95 -10.66
C GLY A 205 -20.61 -0.39 -11.82
N ALA A 206 -20.25 -1.23 -12.79
CA ALA A 206 -19.65 -0.81 -14.04
C ALA A 206 -20.24 -1.62 -15.19
N TYR A 207 -20.39 -0.99 -16.35
CA TYR A 207 -20.89 -1.64 -17.57
C TYR A 207 -19.95 -1.32 -18.73
N ASN A 208 -19.51 -2.37 -19.42
CA ASN A 208 -18.68 -2.27 -20.61
C ASN A 208 -19.54 -2.54 -21.84
N ALA A 209 -20.05 -1.48 -22.47
CA ALA A 209 -20.99 -1.58 -23.58
C ALA A 209 -20.44 -2.38 -24.79
N PRO A 210 -19.18 -2.17 -25.23
CA PRO A 210 -18.61 -2.98 -26.32
C PRO A 210 -18.53 -4.48 -26.07
N LYS A 211 -18.49 -4.92 -24.80
CA LYS A 211 -18.38 -6.34 -24.42
C LYS A 211 -19.64 -6.89 -23.75
N THR A 212 -20.70 -6.09 -23.68
CA THR A 212 -21.96 -6.39 -22.95
C THR A 212 -21.74 -6.86 -21.50
N MET A 213 -20.59 -6.52 -20.91
CA MET A 213 -20.17 -7.08 -19.62
C MET A 213 -20.52 -6.12 -18.48
N GLY A 214 -21.34 -6.58 -17.54
CA GLY A 214 -21.69 -5.90 -16.30
C GLY A 214 -20.84 -6.37 -15.12
N VAL A 215 -20.52 -5.46 -14.21
CA VAL A 215 -19.83 -5.76 -12.95
C VAL A 215 -20.57 -5.12 -11.80
N ILE A 216 -20.88 -5.91 -10.78
CA ILE A 216 -21.52 -5.45 -9.55
C ILE A 216 -20.63 -5.86 -8.37
N ALA A 217 -20.33 -4.93 -7.48
CA ALA A 217 -19.63 -5.22 -6.24
C ALA A 217 -20.37 -4.64 -5.03
N LEU A 218 -20.46 -5.43 -3.97
CA LEU A 218 -21.04 -5.06 -2.69
C LEU A 218 -20.05 -5.45 -1.59
N ASN A 219 -19.63 -4.47 -0.80
CA ASN A 219 -18.66 -4.67 0.25
C ASN A 219 -19.09 -3.99 1.54
N ASP A 220 -18.75 -4.58 2.68
CA ASP A 220 -18.83 -3.96 3.99
C ASP A 220 -17.49 -4.12 4.71
N LEU A 221 -16.88 -3.01 5.14
CA LEU A 221 -15.60 -2.98 5.86
C LEU A 221 -15.72 -3.15 7.38
N ASN A 222 -16.94 -3.08 7.91
CA ASN A 222 -17.22 -3.08 9.34
C ASN A 222 -18.57 -3.72 9.63
N PHE A 223 -18.77 -4.94 9.15
CA PHE A 223 -20.06 -5.63 9.26
C PHE A 223 -20.52 -5.66 10.72
N LEU A 224 -21.71 -5.08 10.96
CA LEU A 224 -22.34 -4.93 12.28
C LEU A 224 -21.46 -4.21 13.33
N GLY A 225 -20.48 -3.40 12.93
CA GLY A 225 -19.59 -2.70 13.85
C GLY A 225 -18.51 -3.58 14.50
N LEU A 226 -18.34 -4.83 14.02
CA LEU A 226 -17.40 -5.82 14.57
C LEU A 226 -16.00 -5.76 13.94
N GLY A 227 -15.82 -4.98 12.88
CA GLY A 227 -14.58 -4.91 12.09
C GLY A 227 -14.38 -6.10 11.15
N HIS A 228 -15.43 -6.90 10.92
CA HIS A 228 -15.43 -7.96 9.92
C HIS A 228 -15.63 -7.34 8.54
N GLN A 229 -14.95 -7.90 7.54
CA GLN A 229 -15.00 -7.39 6.18
C GLN A 229 -15.61 -8.44 5.27
N ILE A 230 -16.63 -8.04 4.52
CA ILE A 230 -17.30 -8.86 3.52
C ILE A 230 -17.06 -8.19 2.17
N ARG A 231 -16.55 -8.94 1.19
CA ARG A 231 -16.28 -8.44 -0.16
C ARG A 231 -16.93 -9.36 -1.17
N ASN A 232 -17.80 -8.81 -2.02
CA ASN A 232 -18.44 -9.57 -3.09
C ASN A 232 -18.32 -8.80 -4.39
N ARG A 233 -17.98 -9.52 -5.46
CA ARG A 233 -17.95 -8.98 -6.81
C ARG A 233 -18.40 -10.04 -7.81
N VAL A 234 -19.34 -9.67 -8.65
CA VAL A 234 -19.93 -10.50 -9.69
C VAL A 234 -19.69 -9.81 -11.03
N TRP A 235 -19.28 -10.58 -12.03
CA TRP A 235 -19.26 -10.17 -13.43
C TRP A 235 -20.32 -10.99 -14.18
N LEU A 236 -21.06 -10.35 -15.07
CA LEU A 236 -22.17 -10.93 -15.84
C LEU A 236 -22.06 -10.51 -17.30
N GLY A 237 -22.58 -11.32 -18.22
CA GLY A 237 -22.63 -11.00 -19.66
C GLY A 237 -21.26 -11.09 -20.33
N ILE A 238 -20.49 -12.14 -20.02
CA ILE A 238 -19.20 -12.41 -20.68
C ILE A 238 -19.45 -13.36 -21.84
N ASP A 239 -19.94 -12.81 -22.94
CA ASP A 239 -20.44 -13.61 -24.08
C ASP A 239 -19.31 -14.30 -24.87
N ASP A 240 -18.09 -13.76 -24.79
CA ASP A 240 -16.90 -14.30 -25.47
C ASP A 240 -16.36 -15.60 -24.82
N LEU A 241 -16.86 -15.98 -23.64
CA LEU A 241 -16.40 -17.17 -22.90
C LEU A 241 -17.57 -18.12 -22.64
N PRO A 242 -17.34 -19.45 -22.62
CA PRO A 242 -18.40 -20.42 -22.28
C PRO A 242 -19.03 -20.20 -20.90
N GLN A 243 -18.28 -19.60 -19.97
CA GLN A 243 -18.77 -19.19 -18.67
C GLN A 243 -19.09 -17.69 -18.70
N SER A 244 -20.37 -17.36 -18.81
CA SER A 244 -20.87 -15.98 -18.96
C SER A 244 -20.87 -15.15 -17.66
N TRP A 245 -20.42 -15.73 -16.55
CA TRP A 245 -20.36 -15.09 -15.24
C TRP A 245 -19.05 -15.38 -14.50
N GLN A 246 -18.64 -14.47 -13.63
CA GLN A 246 -17.51 -14.68 -12.72
C GLN A 246 -17.88 -14.20 -11.32
N TYR A 247 -17.28 -14.80 -10.31
CA TYR A 247 -17.51 -14.43 -8.92
C TYR A 247 -16.22 -14.33 -8.13
N ARG A 248 -16.15 -13.32 -7.25
CA ARG A 248 -15.12 -13.16 -6.24
C ARG A 248 -15.77 -12.82 -4.91
N GLY A 249 -15.60 -13.71 -3.95
CA GLY A 249 -16.05 -13.56 -2.57
C GLY A 249 -14.85 -13.53 -1.61
N GLY A 250 -14.97 -12.76 -0.54
CA GLY A 250 -13.97 -12.73 0.52
C GLY A 250 -14.56 -12.34 1.87
N TYR A 251 -14.06 -12.97 2.92
CA TYR A 251 -14.39 -12.67 4.30
C TYR A 251 -13.11 -12.56 5.13
N THR A 252 -12.94 -11.42 5.80
CA THR A 252 -11.77 -11.13 6.64
C THR A 252 -12.20 -10.77 8.06
N VAL A 253 -11.59 -11.42 9.05
CA VAL A 253 -11.73 -11.08 10.47
C VAL A 253 -10.38 -10.64 11.00
N GLU A 254 -10.22 -9.35 11.23
CA GLU A 254 -8.97 -8.81 11.77
C GLU A 254 -8.92 -8.89 13.30
N ASN A 255 -7.72 -9.08 13.84
CA ASN A 255 -7.43 -8.96 15.28
C ASN A 255 -8.40 -9.76 16.16
N ILE A 256 -8.43 -11.08 15.95
CA ILE A 256 -9.25 -12.01 16.72
C ILE A 256 -8.81 -11.95 18.19
N TYR A 257 -9.74 -11.57 19.10
CA TYR A 257 -9.50 -11.45 20.55
C TYR A 257 -8.18 -10.76 20.94
N ARG A 258 -7.80 -9.66 20.27
CA ARG A 258 -6.57 -8.88 20.57
C ARG A 258 -5.24 -9.61 20.28
N THR A 259 -5.28 -10.75 19.60
CA THR A 259 -4.07 -11.50 19.23
C THR A 259 -3.30 -10.88 18.06
N TYR A 260 -3.90 -9.92 17.34
CA TYR A 260 -3.45 -9.41 16.04
C TYR A 260 -3.34 -10.50 14.95
N ILE A 261 -3.95 -11.66 15.17
CA ILE A 261 -4.17 -12.65 14.12
C ILE A 261 -5.35 -12.19 13.27
N THR A 262 -5.15 -12.16 11.96
CA THR A 262 -6.18 -11.96 10.95
C THR A 262 -6.51 -13.30 10.32
N ALA A 263 -7.80 -13.59 10.18
CA ALA A 263 -8.30 -14.73 9.43
C ALA A 263 -8.91 -14.26 8.11
N ASP A 264 -8.59 -14.96 7.04
CA ASP A 264 -9.09 -14.68 5.70
C ASP A 264 -9.64 -15.95 5.05
N ALA A 265 -10.82 -15.85 4.46
CA ALA A 265 -11.41 -16.84 3.57
C ALA A 265 -11.71 -16.16 2.24
N ASN A 266 -11.22 -16.72 1.13
CA ASN A 266 -11.43 -16.15 -0.20
C ASN A 266 -11.86 -17.23 -1.18
N TYR A 267 -12.78 -16.88 -2.07
CA TYR A 267 -13.22 -17.72 -3.17
C TYR A 267 -13.21 -16.89 -4.46
N PHE A 268 -12.67 -17.48 -5.52
CA PHE A 268 -12.63 -16.89 -6.85
C PHE A 268 -12.97 -17.95 -7.89
N ASN A 269 -13.88 -17.61 -8.79
CA ASN A 269 -14.31 -18.48 -9.87
C ASN A 269 -14.48 -17.64 -11.14
N ASP A 270 -13.64 -17.93 -12.13
CA ASP A 270 -13.77 -17.50 -13.51
C ASP A 270 -13.59 -18.70 -14.47
N TYR A 271 -13.72 -18.47 -15.78
CA TYR A 271 -13.62 -19.52 -16.79
C TYR A 271 -12.28 -20.29 -16.78
N ILE A 272 -11.21 -19.65 -16.34
CA ILE A 272 -9.84 -20.17 -16.33
C ILE A 272 -9.46 -20.67 -14.93
N ASN A 273 -9.92 -20.02 -13.86
CA ASN A 273 -9.41 -20.20 -12.52
C ASN A 273 -10.55 -20.40 -11.53
N GLU A 274 -10.44 -21.46 -10.74
CA GLU A 274 -11.20 -21.65 -9.50
C GLU A 274 -10.21 -21.76 -8.34
N ILE A 275 -10.36 -20.88 -7.35
CA ILE A 275 -9.45 -20.74 -6.21
C ILE A 275 -10.26 -20.65 -4.93
N LEU A 276 -9.97 -21.54 -3.98
CA LEU A 276 -10.45 -21.47 -2.60
C LEU A 276 -9.25 -21.35 -1.68
N GLY A 277 -9.26 -20.36 -0.78
CA GLY A 277 -8.14 -20.11 0.12
C GLY A 277 -8.58 -19.76 1.53
N PHE A 278 -7.91 -20.33 2.52
CA PHE A 278 -8.00 -19.94 3.93
C PHE A 278 -6.63 -19.59 4.47
N SER A 279 -6.55 -18.53 5.28
CA SER A 279 -5.30 -18.20 5.96
C SER A 279 -5.52 -17.58 7.33
N LEU A 280 -4.56 -17.83 8.21
CA LEU A 280 -4.38 -17.14 9.48
C LEU A 280 -3.02 -16.45 9.45
N ASN A 281 -2.96 -15.16 9.70
CA ASN A 281 -1.73 -14.40 9.59
C ASN A 281 -1.60 -13.38 10.73
N ARG A 282 -0.42 -13.35 11.35
CA ARG A 282 -0.01 -12.35 12.33
C ARG A 282 1.32 -11.76 11.90
N GLN A 283 1.29 -10.52 11.42
CA GLN A 283 2.50 -9.80 11.01
C GLN A 283 3.17 -9.09 12.19
N PHE A 284 4.39 -8.59 11.98
CA PHE A 284 5.05 -7.66 12.91
C PHE A 284 4.35 -6.30 12.89
N TYR A 285 3.21 -6.20 13.57
CA TYR A 285 2.35 -5.02 13.58
C TYR A 285 2.96 -3.83 14.33
N ALA A 286 3.80 -4.05 15.35
CA ALA A 286 4.49 -2.99 16.10
C ALA A 286 5.98 -3.33 16.29
N THR A 287 6.83 -2.34 16.54
CA THR A 287 8.27 -2.57 16.83
C THR A 287 8.46 -3.47 18.04
N THR A 288 7.52 -3.50 18.98
CA THR A 288 7.55 -4.33 20.20
C THR A 288 7.04 -5.76 19.99
N THR A 289 6.49 -6.10 18.82
CA THR A 289 5.95 -7.43 18.53
C THR A 289 7.05 -8.49 18.54
N LYS A 290 6.95 -9.48 19.44
CA LYS A 290 7.96 -10.55 19.61
C LYS A 290 7.85 -11.68 18.58
N TYR A 291 6.63 -12.08 18.22
CA TYR A 291 6.37 -13.21 17.32
C TYR A 291 5.44 -12.79 16.19
N ALA A 292 5.77 -13.27 14.99
CA ALA A 292 4.93 -13.17 13.80
C ALA A 292 4.90 -14.55 13.13
N GLY A 293 3.83 -14.85 12.41
CA GLY A 293 3.69 -16.15 11.77
C GLY A 293 2.35 -16.25 11.07
N GLY A 294 2.23 -17.26 10.24
CA GLY A 294 1.00 -17.49 9.50
C GLY A 294 0.95 -18.88 8.89
N THR A 295 -0.27 -19.25 8.55
CA THR A 295 -0.57 -20.48 7.81
C THR A 295 -1.57 -20.16 6.72
N ALA A 296 -1.40 -20.75 5.55
CA ALA A 296 -2.35 -20.64 4.45
C ALA A 296 -2.50 -21.98 3.74
N VAL A 297 -3.74 -22.29 3.36
CA VAL A 297 -4.06 -23.45 2.52
C VAL A 297 -4.90 -22.94 1.36
N ASN A 298 -4.49 -23.26 0.15
CA ASN A 298 -5.23 -22.90 -1.05
C ASN A 298 -5.39 -24.10 -1.97
N TRP A 299 -6.55 -24.22 -2.60
CA TRP A 299 -6.84 -25.15 -3.67
C TRP A 299 -7.02 -24.37 -4.96
N PHE A 300 -6.37 -24.83 -6.01
CA PHE A 300 -6.39 -24.25 -7.33
C PHE A 300 -6.88 -25.29 -8.33
N ARG A 301 -7.81 -24.87 -9.18
CA ARG A 301 -8.15 -25.54 -10.44
C ARG A 301 -7.98 -24.50 -11.53
N VAL A 302 -7.01 -24.73 -12.41
CA VAL A 302 -6.65 -23.84 -13.50
C VAL A 302 -6.83 -24.57 -14.81
N ARG A 303 -7.69 -24.05 -15.67
CA ARG A 303 -7.89 -24.56 -17.02
C ARG A 303 -6.71 -24.15 -17.89
N SER A 304 -5.97 -25.15 -18.36
CA SER A 304 -4.84 -24.98 -19.28
C SER A 304 -5.31 -25.22 -20.71
N PHE A 305 -5.06 -24.25 -21.59
CA PHE A 305 -5.29 -24.39 -23.02
C PHE A 305 -4.00 -24.91 -23.66
N LEU A 306 -3.95 -26.21 -23.95
CA LEU A 306 -2.91 -26.81 -24.78
C LEU A 306 -3.35 -26.75 -26.25
N THR A 307 -2.41 -26.89 -27.19
CA THR A 307 -2.64 -26.74 -28.63
C THR A 307 -3.84 -27.57 -29.14
N ASP A 308 -4.02 -28.79 -28.61
CA ASP A 308 -5.02 -29.74 -29.09
C ASP A 308 -6.08 -30.12 -28.03
N SER A 309 -5.98 -29.63 -26.79
CA SER A 309 -6.98 -29.95 -25.75
C SER A 309 -7.01 -28.93 -24.61
N THR A 310 -8.18 -28.82 -23.97
CA THR A 310 -8.33 -28.09 -22.72
C THR A 310 -8.24 -29.09 -21.56
N GLN A 311 -7.24 -28.94 -20.71
CA GLN A 311 -7.01 -29.84 -19.56
C GLN A 311 -6.91 -29.03 -18.27
N ASP A 312 -7.49 -29.55 -17.20
CA ASP A 312 -7.46 -28.89 -15.90
C ASP A 312 -6.18 -29.26 -15.12
N LEU A 313 -5.42 -28.25 -14.74
CA LEU A 313 -4.33 -28.33 -13.78
C LEU A 313 -4.92 -28.12 -12.37
N GLN A 314 -4.80 -29.12 -11.50
CA GLN A 314 -5.26 -29.02 -10.11
C GLN A 314 -4.09 -29.20 -9.16
N PHE A 315 -3.98 -28.28 -8.20
CA PHE A 315 -2.95 -28.34 -7.18
C PHE A 315 -3.40 -27.65 -5.90
N ASN A 316 -2.79 -28.04 -4.79
CA ASN A 316 -2.96 -27.35 -3.52
C ASN A 316 -1.62 -26.79 -3.03
N THR A 317 -1.73 -25.76 -2.20
CA THR A 317 -0.58 -25.15 -1.53
C THR A 317 -0.83 -25.16 -0.04
N LYS A 318 0.20 -25.51 0.72
CA LYS A 318 0.22 -25.44 2.18
C LYS A 318 1.43 -24.62 2.57
N ASP A 319 1.20 -23.49 3.20
CA ASP A 319 2.23 -22.53 3.59
C ASP A 319 2.20 -22.35 5.10
N PHE A 320 3.33 -22.55 5.76
CA PHE A 320 3.50 -22.30 7.18
C PHE A 320 4.78 -21.52 7.42
N TRP A 321 4.72 -20.46 8.21
CA TRP A 321 5.90 -19.71 8.61
C TRP A 321 5.79 -19.17 10.03
N LEU A 322 6.95 -19.02 10.67
CA LEU A 322 7.08 -18.46 12.00
C LEU A 322 8.36 -17.62 12.06
N ALA A 323 8.29 -16.48 12.72
CA ALA A 323 9.43 -15.60 12.96
C ALA A 323 9.39 -15.02 14.37
N ARG A 324 10.58 -14.73 14.89
CA ARG A 324 10.78 -14.10 16.19
C ARG A 324 11.69 -12.89 16.05
N SER A 325 11.30 -11.79 16.69
CA SER A 325 12.11 -10.58 16.81
C SER A 325 12.89 -10.56 18.14
N TYR A 326 14.09 -10.00 18.07
CA TYR A 326 14.99 -9.78 19.18
C TYR A 326 15.32 -8.29 19.25
N LYS A 327 15.14 -7.72 20.43
CA LYS A 327 15.47 -6.33 20.72
C LYS A 327 17.00 -6.19 20.79
N LEU A 328 17.53 -5.18 20.12
CA LEU A 328 18.94 -4.80 20.26
C LEU A 328 19.11 -3.95 21.52
N LYS A 329 20.24 -4.14 22.22
CA LYS A 329 20.56 -3.34 23.41
C LYS A 329 20.67 -1.87 23.02
N SER A 330 20.12 -0.98 23.87
CA SER A 330 20.23 0.47 23.77
C SER A 330 20.85 0.99 25.06
N TYR A 331 21.73 1.99 24.96
CA TYR A 331 22.40 2.61 26.11
C TYR A 331 21.67 3.87 26.61
N ASN A 332 20.56 4.27 25.97
CA ASN A 332 19.75 5.42 26.37
C ASN A 332 18.48 4.95 27.10
N LEU A 333 18.37 5.24 28.40
CA LEU A 333 17.25 4.83 29.26
C LEU A 333 15.91 5.51 28.90
N GLY A 334 15.94 6.68 28.25
CA GLY A 334 14.74 7.42 27.84
C GLY A 334 14.31 7.20 26.38
N PHE A 335 15.04 6.37 25.61
CA PHE A 335 14.68 6.11 24.21
C PHE A 335 14.95 4.66 23.81
N GLU A 336 13.87 3.91 23.58
CA GLU A 336 13.99 2.54 23.07
C GLU A 336 14.45 2.55 21.61
N ASN A 337 15.55 1.85 21.33
CA ASN A 337 16.00 1.58 19.97
C ASN A 337 14.92 0.77 19.22
N PRO A 338 14.31 1.29 18.13
CA PRO A 338 13.28 0.57 17.39
C PRO A 338 13.85 -0.52 16.47
N GLY A 339 15.18 -0.65 16.38
CA GLY A 339 15.87 -1.70 15.62
C GLY A 339 15.61 -3.10 16.18
N ARG A 340 15.36 -4.06 15.29
CA ARG A 340 15.07 -5.46 15.60
C ARG A 340 15.90 -6.38 14.72
N LEU A 341 16.52 -7.38 15.35
CA LEU A 341 17.03 -8.57 14.66
C LEU A 341 15.90 -9.60 14.61
N ILE A 342 15.66 -10.20 13.46
CA ILE A 342 14.53 -11.09 13.22
C ILE A 342 15.04 -12.38 12.62
N VAL A 343 14.59 -13.51 13.15
CA VAL A 343 14.89 -14.84 12.62
C VAL A 343 13.58 -15.52 12.30
N GLY A 344 13.46 -16.11 11.12
CA GLY A 344 12.25 -16.79 10.69
C GLY A 344 12.51 -18.01 9.83
N ALA A 345 11.51 -18.88 9.77
CA ALA A 345 11.51 -20.09 8.96
C ALA A 345 10.15 -20.23 8.26
N ARG A 346 10.15 -20.85 7.08
CA ARG A 346 8.96 -21.15 6.29
C ARG A 346 9.07 -22.51 5.63
N ILE A 347 7.94 -23.19 5.55
CA ILE A 347 7.76 -24.41 4.77
C ILE A 347 6.59 -24.16 3.82
N LEU A 348 6.85 -24.29 2.52
CA LEU A 348 5.84 -24.19 1.47
C LEU A 348 5.80 -25.51 0.71
N ASN A 349 4.66 -26.18 0.74
CA ASN A 349 4.41 -27.38 -0.04
C ASN A 349 3.43 -27.07 -1.18
N ILE A 350 3.77 -27.48 -2.39
CA ILE A 350 2.94 -27.43 -3.59
C ILE A 350 2.77 -28.86 -4.07
N ASN A 351 1.53 -29.34 -4.12
CA ASN A 351 1.22 -30.70 -4.55
C ASN A 351 0.16 -30.67 -5.65
N TYR A 352 0.52 -31.22 -6.80
CA TYR A 352 -0.30 -31.34 -7.99
C TYR A 352 -1.09 -32.64 -7.93
N THR A 353 -2.41 -32.54 -8.00
CA THR A 353 -3.34 -33.67 -7.95
C THR A 353 -3.85 -34.08 -9.33
N ALA A 354 -3.90 -33.15 -10.27
CA ALA A 354 -4.18 -33.42 -11.68
C ALA A 354 -3.25 -32.57 -12.56
N LEU A 355 -2.58 -33.23 -13.51
CA LEU A 355 -1.56 -32.65 -14.37
C LEU A 355 -1.94 -32.89 -15.83
N PRO A 356 -1.85 -31.87 -16.70
CA PRO A 356 -1.97 -32.10 -18.13
C PRO A 356 -0.82 -32.96 -18.66
N ALA A 357 -1.10 -33.85 -19.62
CA ALA A 357 -0.19 -34.91 -20.07
C ALA A 357 1.19 -34.44 -20.56
N GLU A 358 1.30 -33.19 -21.02
CA GLU A 358 2.54 -32.61 -21.58
C GLU A 358 3.26 -31.64 -20.63
N THR A 359 2.82 -31.51 -19.36
CA THR A 359 3.37 -30.50 -18.45
C THR A 359 4.45 -31.04 -17.52
N LYS A 360 5.51 -30.24 -17.30
CA LYS A 360 6.64 -30.54 -16.38
C LYS A 360 6.45 -29.92 -14.98
N TYR A 361 5.23 -29.84 -14.47
CA TYR A 361 5.02 -29.38 -13.09
C TYR A 361 5.42 -30.47 -12.11
N LEU A 362 6.13 -30.09 -11.05
CA LEU A 362 6.69 -31.02 -10.07
C LEU A 362 6.17 -30.69 -8.68
N ASN A 363 5.77 -31.73 -7.94
CA ASN A 363 5.51 -31.61 -6.51
C ASN A 363 6.77 -31.08 -5.84
N THR A 364 6.61 -30.00 -5.08
CA THR A 364 7.73 -29.23 -4.57
C THR A 364 7.50 -28.87 -3.12
N THR A 365 8.50 -29.12 -2.28
CA THR A 365 8.55 -28.63 -0.91
C THR A 365 9.74 -27.71 -0.73
N LEU A 366 9.46 -26.47 -0.36
CA LEU A 366 10.44 -25.41 -0.18
C LEU A 366 10.60 -25.11 1.31
N TYR A 367 11.83 -25.27 1.81
CA TYR A 367 12.23 -24.92 3.16
C TYR A 367 13.08 -23.65 3.09
N LEU A 368 12.66 -22.60 3.78
CA LEU A 368 13.40 -21.33 3.85
C LEU A 368 13.68 -20.98 5.31
N GLY A 369 14.88 -20.49 5.57
CA GLY A 369 15.26 -19.80 6.80
C GLY A 369 15.79 -18.42 6.46
N SER A 370 15.50 -17.41 7.27
CA SER A 370 16.11 -16.10 7.07
C SER A 370 16.39 -15.35 8.35
N VAL A 371 17.41 -14.49 8.25
CA VAL A 371 17.82 -13.55 9.28
C VAL A 371 17.68 -12.15 8.69
N GLY A 372 17.04 -11.25 9.41
CA GLY A 372 16.85 -9.88 8.98
C GLY A 372 17.07 -8.87 10.08
N TYR A 373 17.46 -7.67 9.67
CA TYR A 373 17.53 -6.48 10.50
C TYR A 373 16.51 -5.48 10.00
N SER A 374 15.63 -5.00 10.88
CA SER A 374 14.60 -4.00 10.56
C SER A 374 14.69 -2.85 11.56
N TYR A 375 14.75 -1.63 11.03
CA TYR A 375 14.61 -0.38 11.79
C TYR A 375 13.52 0.44 11.11
N ARG A 376 12.50 0.85 11.85
CA ARG A 376 11.36 1.59 11.28
C ARG A 376 10.90 2.72 12.19
N LYS A 377 10.45 3.79 11.56
CA LYS A 377 9.80 4.98 12.14
C LYS A 377 8.71 5.44 11.19
N TYR A 378 7.76 6.20 11.71
CA TYR A 378 6.62 6.69 10.94
C TYR A 378 6.50 8.21 11.06
N TYR A 379 6.17 8.85 9.95
CA TYR A 379 5.92 10.28 9.85
C TYR A 379 4.50 10.52 9.36
N LYS A 380 3.78 11.48 9.93
CA LYS A 380 2.42 11.80 9.50
C LYS A 380 2.47 12.83 8.37
N ASP A 381 1.87 12.53 7.22
CA ASP A 381 1.72 13.45 6.09
C ASP A 381 0.26 13.37 5.57
N ARG A 382 -0.12 14.24 4.63
CA ARG A 382 -1.45 14.31 4.02
C ARG A 382 -1.31 14.52 2.51
N TYR A 383 -2.39 14.30 1.76
CA TYR A 383 -2.40 14.48 0.29
C TYR A 383 -1.38 13.59 -0.43
N LEU A 384 -1.23 12.34 0.02
CA LEU A 384 -0.52 11.30 -0.73
C LEU A 384 -1.56 10.48 -1.48
N PHE A 385 -1.99 9.35 -0.93
CA PHE A 385 -3.04 8.52 -1.51
C PHE A 385 -4.41 8.92 -0.98
N GLY A 386 -4.47 9.37 0.28
CA GLY A 386 -5.62 9.62 1.13
C GLY A 386 -6.44 10.87 0.84
N PHE A 387 -5.95 11.80 0.01
CA PHE A 387 -6.59 13.08 -0.36
C PHE A 387 -6.83 14.07 0.79
N GLY A 388 -6.11 13.95 1.90
CA GLY A 388 -6.23 14.84 3.07
C GLY A 388 -6.53 14.11 4.38
N ARG A 389 -6.81 12.80 4.33
CA ARG A 389 -6.62 11.89 5.45
C ARG A 389 -5.16 11.92 5.92
N THR A 390 -4.95 11.79 7.22
CA THR A 390 -3.62 11.58 7.82
C THR A 390 -3.07 10.22 7.40
N GLU A 391 -1.91 10.21 6.75
CA GLU A 391 -1.23 9.02 6.25
C GLU A 391 0.10 8.86 6.98
N ASP A 392 0.38 7.65 7.46
CA ASP A 392 1.63 7.31 8.12
C ASP A 392 2.65 6.85 7.05
N VAL A 393 3.67 7.67 6.81
CA VAL A 393 4.77 7.43 5.88
C VAL A 393 5.88 6.67 6.60
N PRO A 394 6.21 5.43 6.20
CA PRO A 394 7.27 4.67 6.84
C PRO A 394 8.64 5.18 6.42
N ALA A 395 9.59 5.21 7.34
CA ALA A 395 11.00 5.52 7.09
C ALA A 395 11.86 4.58 7.92
N GLY A 396 12.93 4.06 7.33
CA GLY A 396 13.66 2.97 7.97
C GLY A 396 14.67 2.28 7.08
N ASN A 397 15.20 1.17 7.58
CA ASN A 397 16.08 0.27 6.86
C ASN A 397 15.62 -1.17 7.10
N LEU A 398 15.69 -2.01 6.08
CA LEU A 398 15.45 -3.44 6.16
C LEU A 398 16.57 -4.15 5.40
N MET A 399 17.18 -5.16 6.02
CA MET A 399 18.11 -6.07 5.34
C MET A 399 17.75 -7.49 5.72
N THR A 400 17.63 -8.39 4.76
CA THR A 400 17.24 -9.79 4.98
C THR A 400 18.12 -10.70 4.14
N LEU A 401 18.68 -11.72 4.78
CA LEU A 401 19.37 -12.85 4.14
C LEU A 401 18.48 -14.08 4.28
N THR A 402 18.11 -14.68 3.15
CA THR A 402 17.29 -15.89 3.08
C THR A 402 18.09 -17.02 2.48
N LEU A 403 18.10 -18.17 3.13
CA LEU A 403 18.70 -19.42 2.68
C LEU A 403 17.62 -20.49 2.63
N GLY A 404 17.76 -21.48 1.77
CA GLY A 404 16.80 -22.56 1.73
C GLY A 404 17.13 -23.71 0.81
N TYR A 405 16.23 -24.68 0.79
CA TYR A 405 16.29 -25.87 -0.03
C TYR A 405 14.92 -26.12 -0.66
N GLU A 406 14.93 -26.38 -1.96
CA GLU A 406 13.78 -26.84 -2.72
C GLU A 406 13.95 -28.32 -3.01
N TYR A 407 13.04 -29.14 -2.50
CA TYR A 407 12.91 -30.55 -2.82
C TYR A 407 11.76 -30.73 -3.81
N ALA A 408 12.10 -30.85 -5.09
CA ALA A 408 11.17 -31.23 -6.13
C ALA A 408 11.28 -32.73 -6.42
N THR A 409 10.24 -33.35 -6.97
CA THR A 409 10.22 -34.81 -7.27
C THR A 409 11.45 -35.31 -8.01
N THR A 410 12.03 -34.50 -8.90
CA THR A 410 13.16 -34.88 -9.75
C THR A 410 14.47 -34.17 -9.45
N ARG A 411 14.50 -33.18 -8.53
CA ARG A 411 15.70 -32.38 -8.25
C ARG A 411 15.68 -31.75 -6.87
N ILE A 412 16.86 -31.58 -6.29
CA ILE A 412 17.07 -30.84 -5.04
C ILE A 412 17.96 -29.65 -5.34
N ARG A 413 17.54 -28.46 -4.90
CA ARG A 413 18.25 -27.21 -5.20
C ARG A 413 18.38 -26.34 -3.96
N GLN A 414 19.49 -25.66 -3.84
CA GLN A 414 19.72 -24.68 -2.78
C GLN A 414 19.15 -23.32 -3.23
N TYR A 415 18.75 -22.48 -2.29
CA TYR A 415 18.31 -21.13 -2.55
C TYR A 415 19.10 -20.13 -1.71
N LEU A 416 19.52 -19.03 -2.34
CA LEU A 416 20.11 -17.87 -1.70
C LEU A 416 19.35 -16.62 -2.14
N GLY A 417 18.96 -15.79 -1.18
CA GLY A 417 18.38 -14.48 -1.44
C GLY A 417 18.85 -13.42 -0.47
N VAL A 418 19.03 -12.20 -0.96
CA VAL A 418 19.38 -11.01 -0.19
C VAL A 418 18.43 -9.89 -0.58
N ARG A 419 17.81 -9.25 0.40
CA ARG A 419 16.95 -8.08 0.21
C ARG A 419 17.45 -6.95 1.09
N SER A 420 17.56 -5.75 0.52
CA SER A 420 17.89 -4.53 1.25
C SER A 420 16.96 -3.41 0.82
N SER A 421 16.47 -2.62 1.76
CA SER A 421 15.70 -1.41 1.47
C SER A 421 15.94 -0.33 2.51
N PHE A 422 15.79 0.93 2.08
CA PHE A 422 15.86 2.10 2.94
C PHE A 422 14.76 3.10 2.57
N GLY A 423 14.36 3.92 3.52
CA GLY A 423 13.39 4.99 3.36
C GLY A 423 13.73 6.17 4.24
N LYS A 424 13.73 7.36 3.65
CA LYS A 424 14.02 8.60 4.36
C LYS A 424 12.99 9.66 4.00
N TYR A 425 12.38 10.24 5.03
CA TYR A 425 11.45 11.36 4.91
C TYR A 425 12.07 12.61 5.53
N ARG A 426 11.91 13.75 4.86
CA ARG A 426 12.20 15.09 5.40
C ARG A 426 11.20 16.09 4.83
N GLN A 427 10.64 16.97 5.64
CA GLN A 427 9.63 17.95 5.19
C GLN A 427 10.07 18.78 3.96
N ARG A 428 11.34 19.21 3.90
CA ARG A 428 11.85 20.05 2.79
C ARG A 428 12.17 19.26 1.51
N PHE A 429 12.50 17.97 1.63
CA PHE A 429 12.90 17.12 0.49
C PHE A 429 11.75 16.23 0.00
N GLY A 430 10.83 15.85 0.88
CA GLY A 430 9.83 14.81 0.64
C GLY A 430 10.32 13.45 1.12
N TYR A 431 10.07 12.40 0.34
CA TYR A 431 10.38 11.02 0.70
C TYR A 431 11.17 10.34 -0.41
N LEU A 432 12.22 9.61 -0.03
CA LEU A 432 12.96 8.72 -0.92
C LEU A 432 12.98 7.32 -0.32
N TYR A 433 12.57 6.36 -1.13
CA TYR A 433 12.65 4.93 -0.90
C TYR A 433 13.54 4.30 -1.96
N GLY A 434 14.40 3.38 -1.54
CA GLY A 434 15.19 2.54 -2.43
C GLY A 434 15.19 1.10 -1.93
N SER A 435 15.14 0.14 -2.85
CA SER A 435 15.33 -1.28 -2.52
C SER A 435 16.05 -2.03 -3.63
N ALA A 436 16.77 -3.06 -3.21
CA ALA A 436 17.43 -4.03 -4.07
C ALA A 436 17.19 -5.43 -3.50
N GLU A 437 16.83 -6.37 -4.36
CA GLU A 437 16.60 -7.76 -4.01
C GLU A 437 17.26 -8.66 -5.04
N PHE A 438 18.08 -9.59 -4.57
CA PHE A 438 18.69 -10.64 -5.37
C PHE A 438 18.22 -11.99 -4.85
N GLY A 439 17.94 -12.92 -5.74
CA GLY A 439 17.66 -14.31 -5.38
C GLY A 439 17.99 -15.26 -6.51
N SER A 440 18.45 -16.47 -6.19
CA SER A 440 18.75 -17.48 -7.18
C SER A 440 18.73 -18.88 -6.57
N PHE A 441 18.36 -19.86 -7.39
CA PHE A 441 18.57 -21.26 -7.08
C PHE A 441 19.97 -21.69 -7.51
N ILE A 442 20.50 -22.70 -6.83
CA ILE A 442 21.79 -23.32 -7.12
C ILE A 442 21.57 -24.82 -7.16
N ASN A 443 21.84 -25.42 -8.32
CA ASN A 443 21.70 -26.84 -8.57
C ASN A 443 23.06 -27.41 -9.00
N GLN A 444 23.62 -28.34 -8.20
CA GLN A 444 24.94 -28.95 -8.45
C GLN A 444 26.05 -27.92 -8.77
N GLY A 445 26.05 -26.77 -8.07
CA GLY A 445 27.01 -25.68 -8.26
C GLY A 445 26.66 -24.67 -9.39
N ASN A 446 25.65 -24.95 -10.20
CA ASN A 446 25.18 -24.03 -11.24
C ASN A 446 24.05 -23.14 -10.73
N TRP A 447 24.18 -21.83 -10.89
CA TRP A 447 23.10 -20.89 -10.57
C TRP A 447 22.03 -20.93 -11.66
N GLU A 448 20.77 -20.96 -11.27
CA GLU A 448 19.63 -20.99 -12.18
C GLU A 448 18.46 -20.22 -11.57
N GLN A 449 17.54 -19.78 -12.44
CA GLN A 449 16.37 -19.00 -12.05
C GLN A 449 16.73 -17.82 -11.13
N GLY A 450 17.81 -17.11 -11.46
CA GLY A 450 18.22 -15.92 -10.73
C GLY A 450 17.39 -14.70 -11.10
N VAL A 451 17.25 -13.77 -10.16
CA VAL A 451 16.58 -12.48 -10.37
C VAL A 451 17.25 -11.38 -9.56
N VAL A 452 17.36 -10.20 -10.17
CA VAL A 452 17.68 -8.94 -9.49
C VAL A 452 16.50 -7.99 -9.68
N ASN A 453 15.90 -7.56 -8.58
CA ASN A 453 14.90 -6.50 -8.56
C ASN A 453 15.49 -5.24 -7.93
N THR A 454 15.19 -4.08 -8.51
CA THR A 454 15.44 -2.79 -7.87
C THR A 454 14.22 -1.90 -7.97
N GLU A 455 14.03 -1.07 -6.97
CA GLU A 455 12.90 -0.15 -6.89
C GLU A 455 13.35 1.16 -6.24
N VAL A 456 12.99 2.29 -6.85
CA VAL A 456 13.22 3.63 -6.30
C VAL A 456 11.92 4.40 -6.38
N LEU A 457 11.38 4.82 -5.23
CA LEU A 457 10.18 5.65 -5.14
C LEU A 457 10.53 6.98 -4.48
N TYR A 458 10.21 8.08 -5.13
CA TYR A 458 10.39 9.43 -4.60
C TYR A 458 9.11 10.24 -4.75
N PHE A 459 8.77 11.00 -3.71
CA PHE A 459 7.74 12.03 -3.81
C PHE A 459 8.21 13.33 -3.17
N THR A 460 7.80 14.45 -3.76
CA THR A 460 8.19 15.78 -3.28
C THR A 460 7.41 16.20 -2.05
N ARG A 461 7.88 17.25 -1.35
CA ARG A 461 7.03 18.01 -0.44
C ARG A 461 5.75 18.49 -1.13
N LEU A 462 4.72 18.79 -0.32
CA LEU A 462 3.48 19.37 -0.81
C LEU A 462 3.70 20.86 -1.07
N TYR A 463 3.58 21.30 -2.32
CA TYR A 463 3.66 22.71 -2.68
C TYR A 463 2.26 23.31 -2.63
N ASN A 464 2.11 24.49 -2.02
CA ASN A 464 0.86 25.25 -2.01
C ASN A 464 0.98 26.44 -2.97
N LEU A 465 0.10 26.50 -3.96
CA LEU A 465 0.00 27.56 -4.96
C LEU A 465 -1.41 28.14 -4.88
N ASN A 466 -1.58 29.20 -4.10
CA ASN A 466 -2.86 29.92 -3.94
C ASN A 466 -4.07 29.01 -3.63
N GLY A 467 -3.88 28.01 -2.76
CA GLY A 467 -4.93 27.08 -2.34
C GLY A 467 -5.03 25.79 -3.16
N TRP A 468 -4.34 25.73 -4.30
CA TRP A 468 -4.08 24.49 -5.02
C TRP A 468 -2.85 23.81 -4.45
N LEU A 469 -2.89 22.49 -4.31
CA LEU A 469 -1.74 21.73 -3.80
C LEU A 469 -1.13 20.86 -4.90
N ILE A 470 0.19 20.87 -5.02
CA ILE A 470 0.92 20.05 -5.99
C ILE A 470 1.88 19.10 -5.29
N ARG A 471 1.87 17.84 -5.75
CA ARG A 471 2.89 16.85 -5.38
C ARG A 471 3.29 16.02 -6.59
N ASN A 472 4.60 15.83 -6.76
CA ASN A 472 5.17 15.02 -7.83
C ASN A 472 5.67 13.69 -7.28
N PHE A 473 5.54 12.64 -8.09
CA PHE A 473 5.98 11.29 -7.83
C PHE A 473 6.91 10.82 -8.95
N PHE A 474 7.97 10.14 -8.56
CA PHE A 474 8.91 9.43 -9.41
C PHE A 474 8.98 7.99 -8.92
N TRP A 475 8.85 7.03 -9.82
CA TRP A 475 9.00 5.63 -9.47
C TRP A 475 9.72 4.88 -10.57
N ASN A 476 10.81 4.22 -10.19
CA ASN A 476 11.56 3.35 -11.05
C ASN A 476 11.49 1.93 -10.52
N ARG A 477 11.28 0.96 -11.43
CA ARG A 477 11.31 -0.46 -11.13
C ARG A 477 12.10 -1.19 -12.21
N MET A 478 12.96 -2.10 -11.79
CA MET A 478 13.74 -2.94 -12.69
C MET A 478 13.69 -4.37 -12.20
N THR A 479 13.55 -5.28 -13.15
CA THR A 479 13.66 -6.72 -12.91
C THR A 479 14.58 -7.29 -13.98
N TYR A 480 15.60 -8.01 -13.53
CA TYR A 480 16.61 -8.58 -14.41
C TYR A 480 16.70 -10.08 -14.14
N GLY A 481 16.35 -10.89 -15.12
CA GLY A 481 16.38 -12.34 -15.04
C GLY A 481 17.77 -12.90 -15.40
N LEU A 482 18.25 -13.87 -14.62
CA LEU A 482 19.51 -14.58 -14.84
C LEU A 482 19.20 -16.06 -15.05
N ARG A 483 19.51 -16.62 -16.23
CA ARG A 483 19.33 -18.05 -16.54
C ARG A 483 17.94 -18.56 -16.11
N ARG A 484 16.88 -17.89 -16.57
CA ARG A 484 15.49 -18.26 -16.29
C ARG A 484 15.05 -19.45 -17.15
N ASP A 485 14.09 -20.21 -16.66
CA ASP A 485 13.55 -21.35 -17.39
C ASP A 485 12.71 -20.87 -18.59
N PRO A 486 12.67 -21.62 -19.71
CA PRO A 486 11.78 -21.32 -20.82
C PRO A 486 10.32 -21.26 -20.36
N GLY A 487 9.60 -20.21 -20.76
CA GLY A 487 8.23 -19.96 -20.32
C GLY A 487 8.10 -19.03 -19.11
N GLU A 488 9.19 -18.71 -18.42
CA GLU A 488 9.22 -17.64 -17.42
C GLU A 488 9.53 -16.31 -18.10
N PHE A 489 8.64 -15.33 -17.92
CA PHE A 489 8.79 -14.01 -18.52
C PHE A 489 8.23 -12.92 -17.61
N VAL A 490 8.81 -11.73 -17.75
CA VAL A 490 8.24 -10.47 -17.28
C VAL A 490 7.52 -9.77 -18.42
N GLN A 491 6.58 -8.89 -18.08
CA GLN A 491 5.81 -8.10 -19.04
C GLN A 491 5.74 -6.64 -18.62
N ILE A 492 5.65 -5.73 -19.60
CA ILE A 492 5.23 -4.35 -19.35
C ILE A 492 3.71 -4.32 -19.32
N ASN A 493 3.13 -4.35 -18.13
CA ASN A 493 1.68 -4.35 -17.93
C ASN A 493 1.18 -3.01 -17.36
N ASN A 494 -0.14 -2.85 -17.30
CA ASN A 494 -0.83 -1.67 -16.76
C ASN A 494 -0.52 -1.38 -15.27
N TYR A 495 -0.03 -2.38 -14.54
CA TYR A 495 0.09 -2.34 -13.10
C TYR A 495 1.49 -1.92 -12.63
N GLU A 496 2.52 -2.50 -13.25
CA GLU A 496 3.93 -2.32 -12.89
C GLU A 496 4.78 -1.75 -14.03
N GLY A 497 4.14 -1.43 -15.16
CA GLY A 497 4.75 -0.81 -16.33
C GLY A 497 4.07 0.49 -16.71
N ILE A 498 3.40 0.50 -17.85
CA ILE A 498 2.82 1.72 -18.46
C ILE A 498 1.31 1.70 -18.19
N ARG A 499 0.77 2.76 -17.58
CA ARG A 499 -0.67 2.84 -17.29
C ARG A 499 -1.47 2.82 -18.58
N GLY A 500 -2.58 2.09 -18.56
CA GLY A 500 -3.48 1.82 -19.69
C GLY A 500 -2.86 0.93 -20.78
N PHE A 501 -1.62 0.47 -20.63
CA PHE A 501 -0.95 -0.42 -21.57
C PHE A 501 -1.23 -1.89 -21.18
N ARG A 502 -1.80 -2.67 -22.09
CA ARG A 502 -2.14 -4.09 -21.83
C ARG A 502 -1.68 -5.00 -22.98
N PRO A 503 -0.37 -5.10 -23.24
CA PRO A 503 0.10 -6.00 -24.27
C PRO A 503 -0.03 -7.46 -23.78
N GLY A 504 -0.81 -8.27 -24.47
CA GLY A 504 -0.95 -9.70 -24.19
C GLY A 504 0.30 -10.50 -24.57
N SER A 505 1.04 -10.06 -25.58
CA SER A 505 2.17 -10.82 -26.15
C SER A 505 3.56 -10.29 -25.78
N LEU A 506 3.67 -9.08 -25.21
CA LEU A 506 4.97 -8.48 -24.90
C LEU A 506 5.65 -9.16 -23.71
N ARG A 507 6.53 -10.12 -24.00
CA ARG A 507 7.25 -10.95 -23.03
C ARG A 507 8.75 -10.74 -23.12
N GLY A 508 9.42 -10.78 -21.97
CA GLY A 508 10.86 -10.63 -21.89
C GLY A 508 11.46 -11.26 -20.65
N GLN A 509 12.78 -11.26 -20.56
CA GLN A 509 13.51 -11.77 -19.39
C GLN A 509 14.01 -10.68 -18.44
N SER A 510 14.04 -9.43 -18.92
CA SER A 510 14.41 -8.27 -18.11
C SER A 510 13.55 -7.07 -18.51
N LYS A 511 13.12 -6.26 -17.53
CA LYS A 511 12.35 -5.03 -17.73
C LYS A 511 12.91 -3.88 -16.91
N PHE A 512 12.71 -2.68 -17.40
CA PHE A 512 13.03 -1.43 -16.70
C PHE A 512 11.93 -0.41 -16.96
N THR A 513 11.33 0.12 -15.91
CA THR A 513 10.17 1.03 -16.01
C THR A 513 10.39 2.30 -15.19
N ILE A 514 9.95 3.42 -15.74
CA ILE A 514 9.94 4.74 -15.09
C ILE A 514 8.52 5.27 -15.15
N ASN A 515 8.02 5.76 -14.02
CA ASN A 515 6.71 6.37 -13.90
C ASN A 515 6.86 7.74 -13.24
N LEU A 516 6.35 8.77 -13.92
CA LEU A 516 6.26 10.14 -13.43
C LEU A 516 4.78 10.49 -13.26
N GLU A 517 4.41 11.09 -12.14
CA GLU A 517 3.06 11.59 -11.90
C GLU A 517 3.09 12.92 -11.16
N SER A 518 2.33 13.89 -11.67
CA SER A 518 2.06 15.15 -11.00
C SER A 518 0.59 15.23 -10.61
N ASN A 519 0.33 15.36 -9.32
CA ASN A 519 -1.01 15.49 -8.76
C ASN A 519 -1.26 16.93 -8.34
N LEU A 520 -2.31 17.53 -8.90
CA LEU A 520 -2.81 18.86 -8.59
C LEU A 520 -4.14 18.73 -7.84
N PHE A 521 -4.11 18.84 -6.52
CA PHE A 521 -5.30 18.77 -5.68
C PHE A 521 -6.03 20.10 -5.69
N THR A 522 -7.33 20.04 -5.95
CA THR A 522 -8.18 21.23 -6.00
C THR A 522 -8.72 21.58 -4.60
N PRO A 523 -9.03 22.85 -4.34
CA PRO A 523 -9.69 23.26 -3.09
C PRO A 523 -11.20 22.92 -3.07
N ILE A 524 -11.74 22.40 -4.17
CA ILE A 524 -13.18 22.14 -4.34
C ILE A 524 -13.49 20.70 -3.92
N SER A 525 -14.60 20.53 -3.19
CA SER A 525 -15.17 19.19 -2.96
C SER A 525 -16.64 19.12 -3.32
N PHE A 526 -17.03 17.98 -3.88
CA PHE A 526 -18.38 17.65 -4.35
C PHE A 526 -18.94 16.49 -3.52
N ILE A 527 -19.96 16.72 -2.68
CA ILE A 527 -20.56 15.71 -1.78
C ILE A 527 -19.48 14.93 -0.97
N GLY A 528 -18.43 15.61 -0.53
CA GLY A 528 -17.29 14.99 0.18
C GLY A 528 -16.24 14.31 -0.72
N PHE A 529 -16.48 14.18 -2.02
CA PHE A 529 -15.44 13.83 -2.98
C PHE A 529 -14.49 15.00 -3.17
N LYS A 530 -13.21 14.73 -2.98
CA LYS A 530 -12.11 15.63 -3.30
C LYS A 530 -11.59 15.30 -4.70
N LEU A 531 -11.24 16.34 -5.45
CA LEU A 531 -10.79 16.22 -6.84
C LEU A 531 -9.30 16.53 -6.95
N ALA A 532 -8.62 15.82 -7.84
CA ALA A 532 -7.27 16.16 -8.28
C ALA A 532 -7.13 15.98 -9.79
N GLY A 533 -6.44 16.91 -10.44
CA GLY A 533 -5.92 16.73 -11.78
C GLY A 533 -4.63 15.90 -11.73
N ILE A 534 -4.45 15.03 -12.72
CA ILE A 534 -3.28 14.16 -12.85
C ILE A 534 -2.64 14.43 -14.20
N LEU A 535 -1.32 14.59 -14.20
CA LEU A 535 -0.49 14.45 -15.39
C LEU A 535 0.49 13.32 -15.18
N PHE A 536 0.75 12.52 -16.21
CA PHE A 536 1.68 11.43 -16.09
C PHE A 536 2.46 11.12 -17.36
N THR A 537 3.63 10.50 -17.15
CA THR A 537 4.46 9.93 -18.20
C THR A 537 5.04 8.62 -17.70
N ASP A 538 4.79 7.55 -18.44
CA ASP A 538 5.27 6.22 -18.13
C ASP A 538 6.13 5.70 -19.27
N ILE A 539 7.27 5.11 -18.96
CA ILE A 539 8.25 4.61 -19.92
C ILE A 539 8.67 3.21 -19.51
N GLY A 540 8.77 2.28 -20.45
CA GLY A 540 9.12 0.89 -20.20
C GLY A 540 10.02 0.32 -21.29
N TRP A 541 11.10 -0.31 -20.86
CA TRP A 541 12.00 -1.11 -21.68
C TRP A 541 11.84 -2.58 -21.30
N ILE A 542 11.94 -3.45 -22.30
CA ILE A 542 11.87 -4.90 -22.11
C ILE A 542 12.83 -5.59 -23.08
N ALA A 543 13.61 -6.54 -22.55
CA ALA A 543 14.52 -7.35 -23.33
C ALA A 543 13.85 -8.69 -23.69
N PRO A 544 13.79 -9.06 -24.98
CA PRO A 544 13.35 -10.40 -25.37
C PRO A 544 14.31 -11.47 -24.86
N PRO A 545 13.88 -12.74 -24.77
CA PRO A 545 14.74 -13.85 -24.39
C PRO A 545 16.04 -13.88 -25.20
N GLY A 546 17.17 -14.14 -24.54
CA GLY A 546 18.50 -14.20 -25.18
C GLY A 546 19.23 -12.87 -25.33
N LYS A 547 18.59 -11.73 -25.01
CA LYS A 547 19.27 -10.44 -24.85
C LYS A 547 19.37 -10.08 -23.37
N GLU A 548 20.58 -9.76 -22.92
CA GLU A 548 20.84 -9.48 -21.50
C GLU A 548 20.25 -8.12 -21.06
N SER A 549 20.52 -7.04 -21.80
CA SER A 549 20.15 -5.68 -21.37
C SER A 549 18.70 -5.27 -21.73
N PRO A 550 17.90 -4.75 -20.77
CA PRO A 550 16.60 -4.12 -21.03
C PRO A 550 16.66 -3.02 -22.09
N PHE A 551 17.77 -2.28 -22.14
CA PHE A 551 17.95 -1.13 -23.04
C PHE A 551 18.34 -1.51 -24.47
N SER A 552 18.43 -2.81 -24.77
CA SER A 552 18.75 -3.30 -26.11
C SER A 552 17.67 -3.01 -27.16
N GLN A 553 16.48 -2.62 -26.73
CA GLN A 553 15.35 -2.26 -27.58
C GLN A 553 14.91 -0.82 -27.30
N LYS A 554 14.26 -0.19 -28.27
CA LYS A 554 13.61 1.11 -28.05
C LYS A 554 12.53 0.97 -26.96
N PRO A 555 12.31 2.00 -26.13
CA PRO A 555 11.25 1.96 -25.12
C PRO A 555 9.84 1.95 -25.74
N TYR A 556 8.89 1.55 -24.92
CA TYR A 556 7.49 1.92 -25.03
C TYR A 556 7.22 3.04 -24.02
N TYR A 557 6.32 3.95 -24.36
CA TYR A 557 5.96 5.02 -23.44
C TYR A 557 4.52 5.49 -23.66
N GLY A 558 3.94 6.03 -22.60
CA GLY A 558 2.61 6.61 -22.58
C GLY A 558 2.62 7.95 -21.85
N ILE A 559 2.01 8.96 -22.44
CA ILE A 559 1.82 10.27 -21.83
C ILE A 559 0.33 10.48 -21.67
N GLY A 560 -0.11 10.95 -20.50
CA GLY A 560 -1.52 11.10 -20.24
C GLY A 560 -1.86 12.14 -19.20
N ALA A 561 -3.16 12.41 -19.14
CA ALA A 561 -3.76 13.32 -18.18
C ALA A 561 -5.06 12.70 -17.66
N GLY A 562 -5.58 13.21 -16.55
CA GLY A 562 -6.87 12.76 -16.07
C GLY A 562 -7.33 13.43 -14.80
N ILE A 563 -8.46 12.95 -14.29
CA ILE A 563 -9.07 13.46 -13.07
C ILE A 563 -9.25 12.29 -12.09
N ARG A 564 -8.89 12.51 -10.83
CA ARG A 564 -9.04 11.57 -9.73
C ARG A 564 -9.98 12.13 -8.67
N PHE A 565 -10.93 11.30 -8.30
CA PHE A 565 -11.94 11.57 -7.27
C PHE A 565 -11.72 10.61 -6.11
N ARG A 566 -11.83 11.11 -4.89
CA ARG A 566 -11.83 10.27 -3.69
C ARG A 566 -12.76 10.85 -2.64
N ASN A 567 -13.60 10.01 -2.04
CA ASN A 567 -14.36 10.36 -0.85
C ASN A 567 -13.69 9.69 0.36
N GLU A 568 -13.29 10.46 1.35
CA GLU A 568 -12.60 9.93 2.53
C GLU A 568 -13.56 9.34 3.58
N TYR A 569 -14.86 9.65 3.45
CA TYR A 569 -15.88 9.19 4.38
C TYR A 569 -16.50 7.85 3.97
N ILE A 570 -16.19 7.34 2.78
CA ILE A 570 -16.75 6.09 2.23
C ILE A 570 -15.62 5.11 1.98
N GLY A 571 -15.86 3.81 2.20
CA GLY A 571 -14.89 2.72 1.95
C GLY A 571 -14.50 2.49 0.48
N LEU A 572 -14.85 3.40 -0.43
CA LEU A 572 -14.52 3.29 -1.86
C LEU A 572 -13.07 3.74 -2.11
N GLY A 573 -12.44 3.07 -3.07
CA GLY A 573 -11.12 3.45 -3.58
C GLY A 573 -11.13 4.78 -4.33
N ASN A 574 -9.99 5.13 -4.92
CA ASN A 574 -9.92 6.25 -5.85
C ASN A 574 -10.80 5.92 -7.06
N ILE A 575 -11.38 6.92 -7.71
CA ILE A 575 -12.00 6.78 -9.04
C ILE A 575 -11.20 7.69 -9.97
N GLN A 576 -10.66 7.13 -11.04
CA GLN A 576 -9.80 7.86 -11.98
C GLN A 576 -10.36 7.72 -13.37
N LEU A 577 -10.43 8.83 -14.09
CA LEU A 577 -10.72 8.89 -15.52
C LEU A 577 -9.48 9.43 -16.21
N LEU A 578 -8.84 8.60 -17.02
CA LEU A 578 -7.53 8.87 -17.60
C LEU A 578 -7.60 8.81 -19.13
N ILE A 579 -6.99 9.79 -19.77
CA ILE A 579 -6.70 9.79 -21.21
C ILE A 579 -5.19 9.66 -21.40
N ALA A 580 -4.77 8.75 -22.28
CA ALA A 580 -3.36 8.48 -22.53
C ALA A 580 -3.10 8.27 -24.02
N TYR A 581 -1.94 8.75 -24.47
CA TYR A 581 -1.43 8.56 -25.82
C TYR A 581 -0.17 7.68 -25.81
N TYR A 582 -0.15 6.65 -26.65
CA TYR A 582 0.95 5.68 -26.81
C TYR A 582 1.49 5.79 -28.24
N PRO A 583 2.66 6.44 -28.45
CA PRO A 583 3.20 6.62 -29.80
C PRO A 583 3.67 5.31 -30.45
N ARG A 584 4.05 4.34 -29.63
CA ARG A 584 4.49 3.02 -30.07
C ARG A 584 3.69 1.94 -29.37
N ILE A 585 3.06 1.09 -30.16
CA ILE A 585 2.30 -0.09 -29.72
C ILE A 585 2.97 -1.33 -30.34
N PRO A 586 3.01 -2.48 -29.65
CA PRO A 586 3.49 -3.73 -30.24
C PRO A 586 2.67 -4.11 -31.49
N ALA A 587 3.30 -4.67 -32.52
CA ALA A 587 2.66 -4.92 -33.82
C ALA A 587 1.48 -5.89 -33.77
N GLU A 588 1.44 -6.75 -32.74
CA GLU A 588 0.40 -7.77 -32.54
C GLU A 588 -0.84 -7.24 -31.79
N GLU A 589 -0.85 -5.95 -31.43
CA GLU A 589 -1.91 -5.35 -30.62
C GLU A 589 -2.79 -4.41 -31.44
N SER A 590 -4.11 -4.59 -31.37
CA SER A 590 -5.10 -3.84 -32.15
C SER A 590 -5.79 -2.73 -31.35
N PHE A 591 -5.09 -2.02 -30.45
CA PHE A 591 -5.68 -0.91 -29.70
C PHE A 591 -5.21 0.45 -30.21
N ASN A 592 -6.11 1.44 -30.14
CA ASN A 592 -5.85 2.79 -30.64
C ASN A 592 -4.75 3.48 -29.81
N ASN A 593 -3.91 4.28 -30.47
CA ASN A 593 -2.83 5.04 -29.84
C ASN A 593 -3.36 6.01 -28.78
N LEU A 594 -4.59 6.49 -28.91
CA LEU A 594 -5.28 7.27 -27.88
C LEU A 594 -6.30 6.41 -27.14
N ARG A 595 -6.23 6.40 -25.80
CA ARG A 595 -7.11 5.60 -24.95
C ARG A 595 -7.71 6.43 -23.83
N LEU A 596 -9.03 6.35 -23.68
CA LEU A 596 -9.76 6.73 -22.48
C LEU A 596 -10.04 5.48 -21.64
N TYR A 597 -9.74 5.51 -20.35
CA TYR A 597 -10.02 4.39 -19.46
C TYR A 597 -10.20 4.85 -18.01
N GLU A 598 -10.97 4.06 -17.28
CA GLU A 598 -11.18 4.21 -15.85
C GLU A 598 -10.22 3.33 -15.03
N SER A 599 -9.87 3.80 -13.84
CA SER A 599 -9.09 3.00 -12.88
C SER A 599 -9.48 3.34 -11.46
N SER A 600 -9.73 2.32 -10.65
CA SER A 600 -9.93 2.49 -9.20
C SER A 600 -8.70 2.17 -8.36
N ARG A 601 -7.60 1.75 -9.03
CA ARG A 601 -6.40 1.25 -8.36
C ARG A 601 -5.52 2.39 -7.89
N ARG A 602 -4.94 2.24 -6.69
CA ARG A 602 -3.80 3.07 -6.26
C ARG A 602 -2.56 2.61 -7.02
N TYR A 603 -1.92 3.54 -7.73
CA TYR A 603 -0.74 3.18 -8.50
C TYR A 603 0.46 2.95 -7.58
N TYR A 604 0.74 3.91 -6.70
CA TYR A 604 1.83 3.88 -5.73
C TYR A 604 1.38 3.31 -4.36
N GLU A 605 2.31 2.66 -3.67
CA GLU A 605 2.12 2.10 -2.32
C GLU A 605 3.43 2.21 -1.52
N PHE A 606 3.34 2.29 -0.19
CA PHE A 606 4.52 2.29 0.68
C PHE A 606 4.95 0.88 1.05
N GLN A 607 6.26 0.66 1.07
CA GLN A 607 6.88 -0.52 1.66
C GLN A 607 7.21 -0.20 3.11
N ASP A 608 6.64 -0.97 4.04
CA ASP A 608 6.57 -0.61 5.46
C ASP A 608 7.75 -1.16 6.32
N PHE A 609 8.87 -1.49 5.66
CA PHE A 609 10.13 -2.02 6.24
C PHE A 609 9.98 -3.17 7.25
N TYR A 610 8.79 -3.76 7.40
CA TYR A 610 8.58 -4.89 8.27
C TYR A 610 9.12 -6.13 7.58
N TYR A 611 9.71 -7.00 8.39
CA TYR A 611 10.12 -8.31 7.94
C TYR A 611 8.86 -9.13 7.63
N SER A 612 8.71 -9.52 6.36
CA SER A 612 7.69 -10.46 5.91
C SER A 612 8.13 -11.90 6.14
N GLN A 613 7.28 -12.88 5.83
CA GLN A 613 7.68 -14.28 5.78
C GLN A 613 8.94 -14.48 4.89
N PRO A 614 9.78 -15.48 5.16
CA PRO A 614 10.86 -15.88 4.24
C PRO A 614 10.29 -16.19 2.85
N THR A 615 10.84 -15.59 1.79
CA THR A 615 10.37 -15.80 0.42
C THR A 615 11.52 -15.91 -0.57
N VAL A 616 11.24 -16.55 -1.70
CA VAL A 616 12.06 -16.47 -2.90
C VAL A 616 11.84 -15.11 -3.56
N ALA A 617 12.88 -14.52 -4.15
CA ALA A 617 12.81 -13.24 -4.83
C ALA A 617 11.84 -13.35 -6.03
N PRO A 618 10.84 -12.47 -6.15
CA PRO A 618 9.82 -12.57 -7.17
C PRO A 618 10.39 -12.18 -8.54
N PHE A 619 10.04 -12.92 -9.59
CA PHE A 619 10.32 -12.54 -10.97
C PHE A 619 9.05 -11.93 -11.58
N ARG A 620 8.91 -10.59 -11.51
CA ARG A 620 7.68 -9.92 -11.96
C ARG A 620 7.93 -8.59 -12.64
#